data_AF-A0ABD4QYA1-F1
#
_entry.id   AF-A0ABD4QYA1-F1
#
_cell.length_a   1.000
_cell.length_b   1.000
_cell.length_c   1.000
_cell.angle_alpha   90.00
_cell.angle_beta   90.00
_cell.angle_gamma   90.00
#
_symmetry.space_group_name_H-M   'P 1'
#
loop_
_entity.id
_entity.type
_entity.pdbx_description
1 polymer ?
#
loop_
_entity_poly.entity_id
_entity_poly.type
_entity_poly.pdbx_seq_one_letter_code
_entity_poly.pdbx_strand_id
1 'polypeptide(L)' 'MLTIAPGAQKLVQTIATYSRYGAVKPHIIAAQHPEYSEHHIAFVLEQLAQVPFADLHHLIKNTKNCI' A
#
# COMPACT_ATOMS: atom_id res chain seq x y z
N MET A 1 6.74 -3.67 13.86
CA MET A 1 7.31 -4.19 12.59
C MET A 1 6.18 -4.83 11.80
N LEU A 2 5.66 -4.09 10.81
CA LEU A 2 4.58 -4.57 9.95
C LEU A 2 5.12 -5.63 8.97
N THR A 3 4.69 -6.87 9.10
CA THR A 3 5.04 -7.95 8.16
C THR A 3 3.96 -8.01 7.07
N ILE A 4 4.33 -7.65 5.83
CA ILE A 4 3.41 -7.72 4.69
C ILE A 4 3.44 -9.14 4.13
N ALA A 5 2.27 -9.78 4.02
CA ALA A 5 2.16 -11.07 3.35
C ALA A 5 2.68 -10.97 1.90
N PRO A 6 3.40 -11.98 1.37
CA PRO A 6 3.99 -11.91 0.03
C PRO A 6 3.00 -11.50 -1.07
N GLY A 7 1.76 -11.99 -1.00
CA GLY A 7 0.69 -11.62 -1.94
C GLY A 7 0.27 -10.15 -1.90
N ALA A 8 0.44 -9.48 -0.76
CA ALA A 8 0.05 -8.08 -0.57
C ALA A 8 1.19 -7.07 -0.85
N GLN A 9 2.43 -7.54 -1.08
CA GLN A 9 3.57 -6.65 -1.30
C GLN A 9 3.38 -5.75 -2.53
N LYS A 10 2.86 -6.33 -3.63
CA LYS A 10 2.64 -5.60 -4.88
C LYS A 10 1.58 -4.52 -4.73
N LEU A 11 0.52 -4.81 -3.96
CA LEU A 11 -0.52 -3.84 -3.63
C LEU A 11 0.08 -2.66 -2.84
N VAL A 12 0.82 -2.96 -1.77
CA VAL A 12 1.44 -1.95 -0.91
C VAL A 12 2.43 -1.08 -1.69
N GLN A 13 3.25 -1.68 -2.56
CA GLN A 13 4.15 -0.93 -3.44
C GLN A 13 3.40 0.02 -4.37
N THR A 14 2.28 -0.42 -4.92
CA THR A 14 1.46 0.42 -5.81
C THR A 14 0.88 1.60 -5.03
N ILE A 15 0.30 1.37 -3.85
CA ILE A 15 -0.18 2.42 -2.95
C ILE A 15 0.93 3.41 -2.62
N ALA A 16 2.12 2.93 -2.23
CA ALA A 16 3.27 3.76 -1.87
C ALA A 16 3.84 4.54 -3.06
N THR A 17 3.64 4.05 -4.29
CA THR A 17 4.05 4.75 -5.51
C THR A 17 3.08 5.86 -5.84
N TYR A 18 1.77 5.56 -5.83
CA TYR A 18 0.73 6.55 -6.11
C TYR A 18 0.68 7.66 -5.05
N SER A 19 0.99 7.35 -3.78
CA SER A 19 1.04 8.35 -2.71
C SER A 19 2.10 9.43 -2.92
N ARG A 20 3.13 9.16 -3.73
CA ARG A 20 4.14 10.16 -4.13
C ARG A 20 3.59 11.21 -5.10
N TYR A 21 2.52 10.87 -5.82
CA TYR A 21 1.90 11.74 -6.82
C TYR A 21 0.67 12.48 -6.28
N GLY A 22 0.23 12.19 -5.05
CA GLY A 22 -0.89 12.84 -4.39
C GLY A 22 -1.77 11.86 -3.61
N ALA A 23 -3.01 12.27 -3.33
CA ALA A 23 -3.97 11.43 -2.63
C ALA A 23 -4.29 10.16 -3.43
N VAL A 24 -4.08 9.00 -2.81
CA VAL A 24 -4.36 7.70 -3.44
C VAL A 24 -5.87 7.46 -3.47
N LYS A 25 -6.42 7.26 -4.66
CA LYS A 25 -7.85 6.95 -4.85
C LYS A 25 -8.06 5.43 -4.94
N PRO A 26 -8.92 4.82 -4.11
CA PRO A 26 -9.14 3.37 -4.08
C PRO A 26 -9.46 2.75 -5.45
N HIS A 27 -10.38 3.33 -6.23
CA HIS A 27 -10.75 2.82 -7.56
C HIS A 27 -9.57 2.75 -8.56
N ILE A 28 -8.59 3.67 -8.47
CA ILE A 28 -7.43 3.68 -9.37
C ILE A 28 -6.52 2.47 -9.09
N ILE A 29 -6.37 2.12 -7.82
CA ILE A 29 -5.56 0.97 -7.40
C ILE A 29 -6.31 -0.32 -7.70
N ALA A 30 -7.63 -0.38 -7.46
CA ALA A 30 -8.46 -1.54 -7.78
C ALA A 30 -8.46 -1.87 -9.28
N ALA A 31 -8.40 -0.85 -10.15
CA ALA A 31 -8.25 -1.06 -11.60
C ALA A 31 -6.91 -1.73 -11.99
N GLN A 32 -5.86 -1.59 -11.18
CA GLN A 32 -4.54 -2.19 -11.41
C GLN A 32 -4.36 -3.55 -10.72
N HIS A 33 -5.17 -3.82 -9.70
CA HIS A 33 -5.16 -5.07 -8.93
C HIS A 33 -6.58 -5.63 -8.88
N PRO A 34 -7.08 -6.25 -9.97
CA PRO A 34 -8.44 -6.74 -10.06
C PRO A 34 -8.77 -7.86 -9.05
N GLU A 35 -7.74 -8.47 -8.45
CA GLU A 35 -7.87 -9.41 -7.33
C GLU A 35 -8.39 -8.74 -6.04
N TYR A 36 -8.34 -7.42 -5.93
CA TYR A 36 -8.82 -6.66 -4.79
C TYR A 36 -10.00 -5.77 -5.16
N SER A 37 -11.05 -5.80 -4.33
CA SER A 37 -12.17 -4.88 -4.47
C SER A 37 -11.78 -3.47 -4.02
N GLU A 38 -12.45 -2.45 -4.56
CA GLU A 38 -12.24 -1.05 -4.14
C GLU A 38 -12.39 -0.87 -2.62
N HIS A 39 -13.36 -1.55 -2.01
CA HIS A 39 -13.59 -1.56 -0.57
C HIS A 39 -12.39 -2.13 0.19
N HIS A 40 -11.77 -3.19 -0.32
CA HIS A 40 -10.56 -3.76 0.28
C HIS A 40 -9.40 -2.77 0.21
N ILE A 41 -9.22 -2.07 -0.91
CA ILE A 41 -8.20 -1.05 -1.05
C ILE A 41 -8.42 0.12 -0.08
N ALA A 42 -9.65 0.62 0.01
CA ALA A 42 -10.00 1.70 0.94
C ALA A 42 -9.66 1.32 2.38
N PHE A 43 -10.02 0.11 2.80
CA PHE A 43 -9.67 -0.43 4.10
C PHE A 43 -8.14 -0.48 4.31
N VAL A 44 -7.38 -0.97 3.33
CA VAL A 44 -5.91 -1.02 3.44
C VAL A 44 -5.30 0.38 3.57
N LEU A 45 -5.83 1.37 2.84
CA LEU A 45 -5.38 2.77 2.96
C LEU A 45 -5.65 3.34 4.35
N GLU A 46 -6.83 3.10 4.91
CA GLU A 46 -7.17 3.52 6.28
C GLU A 46 -6.24 2.87 7.31
N GLN A 47 -5.97 1.57 7.17
CA GLN A 47 -5.04 0.88 8.06
C GLN A 47 -3.64 1.50 7.97
N LEU A 48 -3.11 1.73 6.76
CA LEU A 48 -1.80 2.36 6.55
C LEU A 48 -1.74 3.78 7.12
N ALA A 49 -2.82 4.56 7.05
CA ALA A 49 -2.89 5.90 7.63
C ALA A 49 -2.84 5.88 9.17
N GLN A 50 -3.25 4.79 9.80
CA GLN A 50 -3.20 4.60 11.24
C GLN A 50 -1.86 4.01 11.73
N VAL A 51 -0.99 3.53 10.83
CA VAL A 51 0.29 2.93 11.20
C VAL A 51 1.25 3.99 11.76
N PRO A 52 1.96 3.68 12.87
CA PRO A 52 2.99 4.57 13.40
C PRO A 52 4.06 4.92 12.35
N PHE A 53 4.53 6.16 12.37
CA PHE A 53 5.48 6.67 11.36
C PHE A 53 6.75 5.82 11.18
N ALA A 54 7.25 5.20 12.27
CA ALA A 54 8.40 4.30 12.22
C ALA A 54 8.14 3.02 11.39
N ASP A 55 6.94 2.44 11.52
CA ASP A 55 6.53 1.26 10.76
C ASP A 55 6.27 1.64 9.28
N LEU A 56 5.75 2.83 9.00
CA LEU A 56 5.65 3.39 7.64
C LEU A 56 7.02 3.58 6.98
N HIS A 57 8.00 4.12 7.70
CA HIS A 57 9.38 4.25 7.21
C HIS A 57 10.02 2.91 6.87
N HIS A 58 9.78 1.87 7.67
CA HIS A 58 10.23 0.51 7.37
C HIS A 58 9.53 -0.08 6.15
N LEU A 59 8.23 0.17 5.99
CA LEU A 59 7.45 -0.23 4.82
C LEU A 59 8.02 0.35 3.52
N ILE A 60 8.39 1.65 3.55
CA ILE A 60 8.98 2.37 2.41
C ILE A 60 10.41 1.90 2.13
N LYS A 61 11.20 1.54 3.16
CA LYS A 61 12.56 1.00 2.97
C LYS A 61 12.54 -0.42 2.40
N ASN A 62 11.70 -1.31 2.94
CA ASN A 62 11.63 -2.69 2.47
C ASN A 62 11.09 -2.78 1.03
N THR A 63 10.21 -1.87 0.62
CA THR A 63 9.74 -1.81 -0.77
C THR A 63 10.81 -1.36 -1.77
N LYS A 64 11.85 -0.63 -1.35
CA LYS A 64 12.99 -0.24 -2.20
C LYS A 64 14.03 -1.34 -2.38
N ASN A 65 14.03 -2.37 -1.54
CA ASN A 65 15.02 -3.46 -1.53
C ASN A 65 14.60 -4.70 -2.34
N CYS A 66 13.47 -4.64 -3.07
CA CYS A 66 12.97 -5.74 -3.90
C CYS A 66 12.97 -5.39 -5.41
N ILE A 67 13.88 -4.51 -5.84
CA ILE A 67 14.14 -4.22 -7.25
C ILE A 67 15.43 -4.90 -7.66
#